data_AF-A0AAE3CDQ0-F1
#
_entry.id   AF-A0AAE3CDQ0-F1
#
_cell.length_a   1.000
_cell.length_b   1.000
_cell.length_c   1.000
_cell.angle_alpha   90.00
_cell.angle_beta   90.00
_cell.angle_gamma   90.00
#
_symmetry.space_group_name_H-M   'P 1'
#
loop_
_entity.id
_entity.type
_entity.pdbx_description
1 polymer ?
#
loop_
_entity_poly.entity_id
_entity_poly.type
_entity_poly.pdbx_seq_one_letter_code
_entity_poly.pdbx_strand_id
1 'polypeptide(L)'
;LDTVSYAIMIEEISRVVCGIGLTLQIHNSACAQPIAQFGTEEQKKRFLPRLAKGELIGAFALTEPGAGSDAQALRTTATPDGDEYILNGSKIFITSGPVAGVALVFATTPSTGDAKKKPISAFLVEKGTPGFSAGPKEDKMGMRAAINSELIFDNCRIPKANLLGKEGDGFRIAMTILDSARIGASAQAVGLARAAFEEALKYSQQRQQFSRPIAQFQAIQFMLAEMATQIEAASLLTYRAAYLKDKGARFTKEVAMAKLYSSRMCTEVVSKALQIHGGYGYMKDYPIERYYRDAKVLEIYEGTSEVQRMVIAGQLLKS
;
A
#
# COMPACT_ATOMS: atom_id res chain seq x y z
N LEU A 1 16.16 7.70 3.46
CA LEU A 1 15.18 8.28 4.39
C LEU A 1 14.93 7.24 5.48
N ASP A 2 15.02 7.62 6.75
CA ASP A 2 14.55 6.76 7.84
C ASP A 2 13.04 6.52 7.73
N THR A 3 12.55 5.45 8.36
CA THR A 3 11.15 5.02 8.22
C THR A 3 10.19 6.01 8.89
N VAL A 4 10.59 6.68 9.98
CA VAL A 4 9.76 7.70 10.63
C VAL A 4 9.54 8.89 9.70
N SER A 5 10.60 9.45 9.13
CA SER A 5 10.51 10.53 8.14
C SER A 5 9.69 10.12 6.90
N TYR A 6 9.83 8.86 6.47
CA TYR A 6 8.99 8.28 5.42
C TYR A 6 7.50 8.27 5.80
N ALA A 7 7.16 7.81 7.02
CA ALA A 7 5.78 7.77 7.48
C ALA A 7 5.16 9.17 7.56
N ILE A 8 5.90 10.16 8.06
CA ILE A 8 5.45 11.58 8.10
C ILE A 8 5.15 12.10 6.70
N MET A 9 6.05 11.86 5.73
CA MET A 9 5.84 12.27 4.34
C MET A 9 4.57 11.66 3.77
N ILE A 10 4.35 10.35 3.95
CA ILE A 10 3.16 9.68 3.45
C ILE A 10 1.89 10.20 4.12
N GLU A 11 1.93 10.45 5.43
CA GLU A 11 0.82 11.02 6.19
C GLU A 11 0.42 12.40 5.67
N GLU A 12 1.35 13.34 5.56
CA GLU A 12 1.04 14.71 5.15
C GLU A 12 0.59 14.80 3.69
N ILE A 13 1.15 13.98 2.79
CA ILE A 13 0.67 13.93 1.41
C ILE A 13 -0.74 13.33 1.34
N SER A 14 -1.00 12.30 2.15
CA SER A 14 -2.30 11.61 2.16
C SER A 14 -3.42 12.45 2.77
N ARG A 15 -3.06 13.39 3.66
CA ARG A 15 -3.97 14.42 4.18
C ARG A 15 -4.52 15.32 3.08
N VAL A 16 -3.80 15.50 1.97
CA VAL A 16 -4.28 16.31 0.83
C VAL A 16 -4.88 15.43 -0.26
N VAL A 17 -4.13 14.42 -0.72
CA VAL A 17 -4.54 13.47 -1.77
C VAL A 17 -4.00 12.07 -1.46
N CYS A 18 -4.82 11.26 -0.80
CA CYS A 18 -4.47 9.90 -0.38
C CYS A 18 -4.00 9.01 -1.53
N GLY A 19 -4.61 9.12 -2.72
CA GLY A 19 -4.18 8.36 -3.89
C GLY A 19 -2.74 8.66 -4.37
N ILE A 20 -2.24 9.89 -4.18
CA ILE A 20 -0.83 10.21 -4.49
C ILE A 20 0.09 9.66 -3.38
N GLY A 21 -0.37 9.72 -2.13
CA GLY A 21 0.30 9.05 -1.00
C GLY A 21 0.52 7.56 -1.27
N LEU A 22 -0.50 6.86 -1.80
CA LEU A 22 -0.40 5.47 -2.23
C LEU A 22 0.67 5.26 -3.31
N THR A 23 0.68 6.08 -4.37
CA THR A 23 1.67 5.98 -5.44
C THR A 23 3.11 6.14 -4.90
N LEU A 24 3.33 7.11 -4.00
CA LEU A 24 4.64 7.32 -3.36
C LEU A 24 5.01 6.19 -2.41
N GLN A 25 4.04 5.64 -1.68
CA GLN A 25 4.23 4.49 -0.81
C GLN A 25 4.71 3.28 -1.63
N ILE A 26 4.01 2.91 -2.70
CA ILE A 26 4.41 1.77 -3.55
C ILE A 26 5.78 2.00 -4.18
N HIS A 27 6.02 3.20 -4.72
CA HIS A 27 7.31 3.55 -5.30
C HIS A 27 8.47 3.35 -4.31
N ASN A 28 8.34 3.88 -3.08
CA ASN A 28 9.40 3.85 -2.08
C ASN A 28 9.50 2.49 -1.38
N SER A 29 8.42 2.03 -0.74
CA SER A 29 8.47 0.84 0.13
C SER A 29 8.37 -0.48 -0.62
N ALA A 30 7.66 -0.51 -1.75
CA ALA A 30 7.35 -1.76 -2.46
C ALA A 30 8.19 -1.98 -3.72
N CYS A 31 8.94 -0.98 -4.19
CA CYS A 31 9.85 -1.11 -5.32
C CYS A 31 11.30 -0.72 -4.96
N ALA A 32 11.56 0.55 -4.61
CA ALA A 32 12.93 1.01 -4.38
C ALA A 32 13.60 0.33 -3.17
N GLN A 33 12.89 0.20 -2.05
CA GLN A 33 13.41 -0.42 -0.83
C GLN A 33 13.78 -1.91 -1.02
N PRO A 34 12.97 -2.77 -1.67
CA PRO A 34 13.38 -4.13 -1.99
C PRO A 34 14.63 -4.20 -2.87
N ILE A 35 14.78 -3.32 -3.87
CA ILE A 35 16.00 -3.27 -4.70
C ILE A 35 17.21 -2.88 -3.85
N ALA A 36 17.06 -1.90 -2.95
CA ALA A 36 18.12 -1.50 -2.04
C ALA A 36 18.52 -2.62 -1.06
N GLN A 37 17.57 -3.44 -0.62
CA GLN A 37 17.80 -4.48 0.37
C GLN A 37 18.29 -5.80 -0.23
N PHE A 38 17.73 -6.22 -1.36
CA PHE A 38 17.95 -7.55 -1.94
C PHE A 38 18.65 -7.53 -3.31
N GLY A 39 18.84 -6.35 -3.89
CA GLY A 39 19.47 -6.22 -5.20
C GLY A 39 20.97 -6.43 -5.17
N THR A 40 21.53 -6.83 -6.31
CA THR A 40 22.98 -6.78 -6.54
C THR A 40 23.46 -5.34 -6.67
N GLU A 41 24.76 -5.10 -6.61
CA GLU A 41 25.31 -3.75 -6.79
C GLU A 41 25.01 -3.18 -8.18
N GLU A 42 24.96 -4.02 -9.21
CA GLU A 42 24.61 -3.66 -10.58
C GLU A 42 23.13 -3.25 -10.66
N GLN A 43 22.23 -4.02 -10.04
CA GLN A 43 20.81 -3.67 -9.97
C GLN A 43 20.60 -2.35 -9.22
N LYS A 44 21.26 -2.17 -8.07
CA LYS A 44 21.17 -0.93 -7.29
C LYS A 44 21.64 0.28 -8.10
N LYS A 45 22.81 0.20 -8.74
CA LYS A 45 23.36 1.27 -9.59
C LYS A 45 22.46 1.59 -10.78
N ARG A 46 21.81 0.58 -11.36
CA ARG A 46 20.92 0.73 -12.51
C ARG A 46 19.58 1.39 -12.15
N PHE A 47 18.95 0.97 -11.05
CA PHE A 47 17.56 1.33 -10.74
C PHE A 47 17.43 2.45 -9.70
N LEU A 48 18.17 2.40 -8.59
CA LEU A 48 17.92 3.30 -7.45
C LEU A 48 18.11 4.78 -7.78
N PRO A 49 19.17 5.21 -8.51
CA PRO A 49 19.32 6.63 -8.84
C PRO A 49 18.16 7.17 -9.68
N ARG A 50 17.65 6.37 -10.63
CA ARG A 50 16.55 6.77 -11.53
C ARG A 50 15.21 6.78 -10.81
N LEU A 51 14.98 5.83 -9.91
CA LEU A 51 13.82 5.82 -9.01
C LEU A 51 13.85 7.04 -8.09
N ALA A 52 14.98 7.32 -7.44
CA ALA A 52 15.13 8.45 -6.52
C ALA A 52 14.94 9.82 -7.18
N LYS A 53 15.30 9.96 -8.46
CA LYS A 53 15.05 11.17 -9.27
C LYS A 53 13.62 11.27 -9.82
N GLY A 54 12.82 10.21 -9.69
CA GLY A 54 11.49 10.13 -10.30
C GLY A 54 11.50 9.92 -11.83
N GLU A 55 12.66 9.63 -12.43
CA GLU A 55 12.77 9.28 -13.86
C GLU A 55 12.12 7.91 -14.16
N LEU A 56 12.10 7.02 -13.16
CA LEU A 56 11.32 5.79 -13.17
C LEU A 56 10.26 5.84 -12.08
N ILE A 57 9.07 5.32 -12.38
CA ILE A 57 8.06 4.99 -11.36
C ILE A 57 8.07 3.48 -11.13
N GLY A 58 8.15 3.08 -9.86
CA GLY A 58 8.10 1.68 -9.46
C GLY A 58 6.68 1.15 -9.27
N ALA A 59 6.48 -0.13 -9.57
CA ALA A 59 5.29 -0.89 -9.22
C ALA A 59 5.65 -2.20 -8.49
N PHE A 60 4.69 -2.76 -7.76
CA PHE A 60 4.80 -4.02 -7.05
C PHE A 60 3.68 -4.96 -7.49
N ALA A 61 4.03 -6.13 -8.00
CA ALA A 61 3.11 -7.02 -8.72
C ALA A 61 3.12 -8.45 -8.15
N LEU A 62 2.34 -8.62 -7.10
CA LEU A 62 2.15 -9.91 -6.42
C LEU A 62 0.79 -10.53 -6.76
N THR A 63 -0.29 -9.77 -6.54
CA THR A 63 -1.69 -10.21 -6.61
C THR A 63 -2.12 -10.68 -8.00
N GLU A 64 -2.91 -11.75 -8.04
CA GLU A 64 -3.51 -12.34 -9.23
C GLU A 64 -5.02 -12.51 -9.05
N PRO A 65 -5.81 -12.72 -10.13
CA PRO A 65 -7.24 -12.99 -10.03
C PRO A 65 -7.59 -14.15 -9.08
N GLY A 66 -6.72 -15.16 -9.01
CA GLY A 66 -6.87 -16.33 -8.13
C GLY A 66 -6.06 -16.26 -6.83
N ALA A 67 -5.25 -15.22 -6.60
CA ALA A 67 -4.32 -15.14 -5.47
C ALA A 67 -4.23 -13.72 -4.91
N GLY A 68 -5.04 -13.45 -3.87
CA GLY A 68 -5.04 -12.21 -3.10
C GLY A 68 -4.44 -12.42 -1.70
N SER A 69 -5.29 -12.71 -0.73
CA SER A 69 -4.85 -13.04 0.65
C SER A 69 -4.01 -14.32 0.70
N ASP A 70 -4.31 -15.31 -0.14
CA ASP A 70 -3.46 -16.49 -0.35
C ASP A 70 -2.35 -16.19 -1.37
N ALA A 71 -1.37 -15.39 -0.94
CA ALA A 71 -0.26 -14.94 -1.79
C ALA A 71 0.71 -16.05 -2.21
N GLN A 72 0.54 -17.29 -1.73
CA GLN A 72 1.35 -18.44 -2.16
C GLN A 72 0.77 -19.15 -3.39
N ALA A 73 -0.53 -18.97 -3.68
CA ALA A 73 -1.22 -19.62 -4.78
C ALA A 73 -1.01 -18.96 -6.15
N LEU A 74 0.17 -18.36 -6.38
CA LEU A 74 0.49 -17.69 -7.64
C LEU A 74 0.50 -18.68 -8.81
N ARG A 75 -0.04 -18.26 -9.95
CA ARG A 75 -0.08 -19.02 -11.20
C ARG A 75 0.79 -18.42 -12.29
N THR A 76 1.18 -17.15 -12.18
CA THR A 76 2.20 -16.56 -13.07
C THR A 76 3.48 -17.39 -12.97
N THR A 77 4.03 -17.80 -14.10
CA THR A 77 5.24 -18.62 -14.17
C THR A 77 6.41 -17.83 -14.71
N ALA A 78 7.63 -18.17 -14.28
CA ALA A 78 8.88 -17.77 -14.88
C ALA A 78 9.71 -19.02 -15.17
N THR A 79 9.83 -19.40 -16.45
CA THR A 79 10.58 -20.59 -16.87
C THR A 79 11.96 -20.17 -17.37
N PRO A 80 13.06 -20.78 -16.88
CA PRO A 80 14.39 -20.46 -17.38
C PRO A 80 14.57 -20.94 -18.83
N ASP A 81 15.18 -20.10 -19.67
CA ASP A 81 15.53 -20.40 -21.06
C ASP A 81 16.87 -19.72 -21.39
N GLY A 82 17.95 -20.51 -21.49
CA GLY A 82 19.29 -19.97 -21.73
C GLY A 82 19.75 -19.00 -20.64
N ASP A 83 20.04 -17.75 -21.01
CA ASP A 83 20.41 -16.63 -20.15
C ASP A 83 19.21 -15.74 -19.75
N GLU A 84 17.99 -16.16 -20.08
CA GLU A 84 16.74 -15.45 -19.80
C GLU A 84 15.76 -16.28 -18.95
N TYR A 85 14.69 -15.63 -18.49
CA TYR A 85 13.45 -16.25 -18.05
C TYR A 85 12.31 -15.81 -18.96
N ILE A 86 11.38 -16.73 -19.24
CA ILE A 86 10.12 -16.46 -19.94
C ILE A 86 9.00 -16.38 -18.92
N LEU A 87 8.41 -15.20 -18.78
CA LEU A 87 7.27 -14.94 -17.90
C LEU A 87 5.95 -15.09 -18.65
N ASN A 88 5.00 -15.79 -18.05
CA ASN A 88 3.65 -15.98 -18.57
C ASN A 88 2.61 -15.88 -17.45
N GLY A 89 1.56 -15.08 -17.67
CA GLY A 89 0.45 -14.90 -16.73
C GLY A 89 0.00 -13.44 -16.63
N SER A 90 -0.75 -13.12 -15.58
CA SER A 90 -1.14 -11.74 -15.30
C SER A 90 -1.19 -11.43 -13.80
N LYS A 91 -1.09 -10.13 -13.50
CA LYS A 91 -1.17 -9.55 -12.16
C LYS A 91 -2.24 -8.47 -12.17
N ILE A 92 -3.07 -8.39 -11.14
CA ILE A 92 -4.19 -7.43 -11.10
C ILE A 92 -4.09 -6.47 -9.94
N PHE A 93 -4.78 -5.34 -10.06
CA PHE A 93 -4.80 -4.25 -9.07
C PHE A 93 -3.44 -3.58 -8.84
N ILE A 94 -2.57 -3.59 -9.86
CA ILE A 94 -1.20 -3.11 -9.70
C ILE A 94 -1.17 -1.60 -9.72
N THR A 95 -0.93 -1.01 -8.56
CA THR A 95 -0.70 0.43 -8.41
C THR A 95 0.49 0.86 -9.26
N SER A 96 0.33 1.97 -9.98
CA SER A 96 1.25 2.52 -10.97
C SER A 96 1.41 1.68 -12.24
N GLY A 97 0.65 0.59 -12.44
CA GLY A 97 0.84 -0.36 -13.55
C GLY A 97 1.10 0.29 -14.93
N PRO A 98 0.22 1.16 -15.46
CA PRO A 98 0.38 1.73 -16.80
C PRO A 98 1.56 2.71 -16.94
N VAL A 99 1.98 3.31 -15.84
CA VAL A 99 3.01 4.36 -15.79
C VAL A 99 4.33 3.86 -15.21
N ALA A 100 4.38 2.63 -14.71
CA ALA A 100 5.56 2.04 -14.12
C ALA A 100 6.66 1.92 -15.18
N GLY A 101 7.84 2.45 -14.87
CA GLY A 101 9.04 2.23 -15.67
C GLY A 101 9.74 0.92 -15.30
N VAL A 102 9.50 0.41 -14.07
CA VAL A 102 9.92 -0.91 -13.60
C VAL A 102 8.88 -1.48 -12.64
N ALA A 103 8.59 -2.77 -12.78
CA ALA A 103 7.71 -3.52 -11.89
C ALA A 103 8.50 -4.63 -11.19
N LEU A 104 8.33 -4.74 -9.87
CA LEU A 104 8.79 -5.90 -9.10
C LEU A 104 7.71 -6.98 -9.17
N VAL A 105 7.95 -8.02 -9.95
CA VAL A 105 6.98 -9.08 -10.29
C VAL A 105 7.33 -10.38 -9.55
N PHE A 106 6.33 -11.03 -8.96
CA PHE A 106 6.49 -12.32 -8.30
C PHE A 106 5.91 -13.43 -9.18
N ALA A 107 6.69 -14.45 -9.48
CA ALA A 107 6.26 -15.56 -10.32
C ALA A 107 6.79 -16.88 -9.77
N THR A 108 6.06 -17.95 -10.02
CA THR A 108 6.49 -19.31 -9.69
C THR A 108 7.60 -19.75 -10.65
N THR A 109 8.69 -20.28 -10.12
CA THR A 109 9.76 -20.90 -10.89
C THR A 109 9.69 -22.43 -10.74
N PRO A 110 10.17 -23.21 -11.72
CA PRO A 110 10.29 -24.65 -11.57
C PRO A 110 11.17 -25.02 -10.37
N SER A 111 10.77 -26.01 -9.57
CA SER A 111 11.64 -26.52 -8.49
C SER A 111 12.62 -27.56 -9.02
N THR A 112 13.89 -27.42 -8.65
CA THR A 112 14.89 -28.48 -8.82
C THR A 112 14.67 -29.58 -7.77
N GLY A 113 14.10 -30.71 -8.17
CA GLY A 113 14.02 -31.93 -7.33
C GLY A 113 12.65 -32.26 -6.73
N ASP A 114 11.66 -31.37 -6.79
CA ASP A 114 10.28 -31.68 -6.44
C ASP A 114 9.31 -30.94 -7.36
N ALA A 115 8.81 -31.61 -8.39
CA ALA A 115 7.88 -31.03 -9.37
C ALA A 115 6.56 -30.54 -8.76
N LYS A 116 6.23 -30.92 -7.51
CA LYS A 116 5.06 -30.41 -6.79
C LYS A 116 5.32 -29.07 -6.12
N LYS A 117 6.58 -28.70 -5.87
CA LYS A 117 6.95 -27.39 -5.33
C LYS A 117 7.05 -26.38 -6.46
N LYS A 118 6.36 -25.25 -6.28
CA LYS A 118 6.41 -24.10 -7.16
C LYS A 118 6.94 -22.91 -6.37
N PRO A 119 8.26 -22.87 -6.09
CA PRO A 119 8.86 -21.77 -5.35
C PRO A 119 8.57 -20.44 -6.06
N ILE A 120 8.39 -19.38 -5.28
CA ILE A 120 8.14 -18.05 -5.82
C ILE A 120 9.47 -17.32 -5.91
N SER A 121 9.74 -16.70 -7.05
CA SER A 121 10.90 -15.84 -7.29
C SER A 121 10.44 -14.41 -7.60
N ALA A 122 11.33 -13.44 -7.43
CA ALA A 122 11.05 -12.03 -7.64
C ALA A 122 11.88 -11.49 -8.81
N PHE A 123 11.28 -10.70 -9.69
CA PHE A 123 11.90 -10.24 -10.93
C PHE A 123 11.67 -8.74 -11.14
N LEU A 124 12.67 -8.03 -11.63
CA LEU A 124 12.56 -6.64 -12.06
C LEU A 124 12.22 -6.61 -13.55
N VAL A 125 11.00 -6.22 -13.90
CA VAL A 125 10.53 -6.15 -15.29
C VAL A 125 10.38 -4.70 -15.71
N GLU A 126 11.15 -4.26 -16.71
CA GLU A 126 11.13 -2.89 -17.20
C GLU A 126 10.04 -2.67 -18.24
N LYS A 127 9.52 -1.45 -18.30
CA LYS A 127 8.59 -1.04 -19.36
C LYS A 127 9.28 -1.14 -20.72
N GLY A 128 8.56 -1.71 -21.69
CA GLY A 128 9.07 -1.91 -23.05
C GLY A 128 9.71 -3.28 -23.29
N THR A 129 9.88 -4.11 -22.26
CA THR A 129 10.24 -5.53 -22.45
C THR A 129 9.20 -6.21 -23.37
N PRO A 130 9.61 -6.87 -24.46
CA PRO A 130 8.69 -7.59 -25.33
C PRO A 130 7.88 -8.64 -24.55
N GLY A 131 6.57 -8.68 -24.78
CA GLY A 131 5.66 -9.56 -24.05
C GLY A 131 5.15 -9.00 -22.71
N PHE A 132 5.66 -7.85 -22.24
CA PHE A 132 5.13 -7.15 -21.07
C PHE A 132 4.24 -5.98 -21.48
N SER A 133 3.00 -5.96 -20.97
CA SER A 133 2.06 -4.85 -21.17
C SER A 133 1.22 -4.58 -19.93
N ALA A 134 0.62 -3.39 -19.88
CA ALA A 134 -0.34 -3.03 -18.85
C ALA A 134 -1.75 -2.95 -19.46
N GLY A 135 -2.74 -3.42 -18.72
CA GLY A 135 -4.15 -3.27 -19.07
C GLY A 135 -4.64 -1.82 -18.91
N PRO A 136 -5.92 -1.57 -19.22
CA PRO A 136 -6.53 -0.27 -19.00
C PRO A 136 -6.55 0.11 -17.51
N LYS A 137 -6.71 1.41 -17.23
CA LYS A 137 -6.88 1.92 -15.87
C LYS A 137 -8.18 1.37 -15.27
N GLU A 138 -8.09 0.84 -14.06
CA GLU A 138 -9.25 0.40 -13.26
C GLU A 138 -10.14 1.58 -12.86
N ASP A 139 -11.46 1.41 -13.00
CA ASP A 139 -12.45 2.33 -12.46
C ASP A 139 -12.82 1.94 -11.02
N LYS A 140 -12.41 2.79 -10.07
CA LYS A 140 -12.45 2.48 -8.63
C LYS A 140 -13.35 3.45 -7.89
N MET A 141 -13.96 2.95 -6.79
CA MET A 141 -14.72 3.75 -5.83
C MET A 141 -13.92 4.98 -5.33
N GLY A 142 -12.72 4.75 -4.81
CA GLY A 142 -11.82 5.76 -4.26
C GLY A 142 -10.39 5.61 -4.78
N MET A 143 -9.47 6.38 -4.22
CA MET A 143 -8.06 6.44 -4.62
C MET A 143 -7.89 6.66 -6.13
N ARG A 144 -8.76 7.45 -6.74
CA ARG A 144 -8.85 7.58 -8.22
C ARG A 144 -7.62 8.25 -8.86
N ALA A 145 -6.84 8.98 -8.05
CA ALA A 145 -5.55 9.55 -8.42
C ALA A 145 -4.44 8.47 -8.51
N ALA A 146 -4.54 7.40 -7.72
CA ALA A 146 -3.69 6.23 -7.89
C ALA A 146 -4.18 5.45 -9.11
N ILE A 147 -3.29 5.26 -10.10
CA ILE A 147 -3.61 4.47 -11.29
C ILE A 147 -3.37 3.01 -10.93
N ASN A 148 -4.35 2.15 -11.17
CA ASN A 148 -4.20 0.69 -11.06
C ASN A 148 -4.55 0.08 -12.41
N SER A 149 -3.91 -1.03 -12.74
CA SER A 149 -4.25 -1.84 -13.91
C SER A 149 -3.87 -3.30 -13.69
N GLU A 150 -4.29 -4.14 -14.61
CA GLU A 150 -3.63 -5.42 -14.86
C GLU A 150 -2.21 -5.19 -15.42
N LEU A 151 -1.29 -6.11 -15.14
CA LEU A 151 -0.04 -6.31 -15.84
C LEU A 151 -0.07 -7.70 -16.49
N ILE A 152 0.26 -7.77 -17.77
CA ILE A 152 0.13 -8.96 -18.61
C ILE A 152 1.52 -9.35 -19.10
N PHE A 153 1.82 -10.65 -18.98
CA PHE A 153 3.06 -11.27 -19.42
C PHE A 153 2.69 -12.38 -20.41
N ASP A 154 3.00 -12.16 -21.69
CA ASP A 154 2.84 -13.14 -22.76
C ASP A 154 4.20 -13.39 -23.39
N ASN A 155 4.80 -14.53 -23.06
CA ASN A 155 6.16 -14.89 -23.44
C ASN A 155 7.17 -13.77 -23.18
N CYS A 156 7.01 -13.09 -22.04
CA CYS A 156 7.81 -11.94 -21.66
C CYS A 156 9.22 -12.39 -21.28
N ARG A 157 10.22 -12.10 -22.13
CA ARG A 157 11.61 -12.51 -21.91
C ARG A 157 12.37 -11.47 -21.11
N ILE A 158 12.96 -11.89 -20.00
CA ILE A 158 13.81 -11.03 -19.15
C ILE A 158 15.16 -11.69 -18.90
N PRO A 159 16.26 -10.92 -18.85
CA PRO A 159 17.56 -11.48 -18.51
C PRO A 159 17.57 -12.13 -17.12
N LYS A 160 18.35 -13.19 -16.92
CA LYS A 160 18.58 -13.78 -15.59
C LYS A 160 19.09 -12.76 -14.56
N ALA A 161 19.82 -11.75 -15.01
CA ALA A 161 20.29 -10.63 -14.19
C ALA A 161 19.16 -9.77 -13.58
N ASN A 162 17.91 -9.93 -14.03
CA ASN A 162 16.75 -9.23 -13.48
C ASN A 162 16.09 -9.99 -12.31
N LEU A 163 16.57 -11.18 -11.95
CA LEU A 163 16.17 -11.89 -10.72
C LEU A 163 16.62 -11.08 -9.50
N LEU A 164 15.68 -10.72 -8.62
CA LEU A 164 15.94 -10.02 -7.37
C LEU A 164 16.12 -11.04 -6.24
N GLY A 165 17.30 -11.05 -5.61
CA GLY A 165 17.67 -12.08 -4.64
C GLY A 165 18.00 -13.41 -5.32
N LYS A 166 17.66 -14.52 -4.67
CA LYS A 166 17.89 -15.88 -5.21
C LYS A 166 16.60 -16.48 -5.75
N GLU A 167 16.74 -17.47 -6.63
CA GLU A 167 15.59 -18.25 -7.08
C GLU A 167 14.91 -18.89 -5.85
N GLY A 168 13.58 -18.76 -5.75
CA GLY A 168 12.78 -19.23 -4.63
C GLY A 168 12.72 -18.33 -3.39
N ASP A 169 13.47 -17.22 -3.35
CA ASP A 169 13.40 -16.26 -2.24
C ASP A 169 12.19 -15.31 -2.31
N GLY A 170 11.45 -15.32 -3.42
CA GLY A 170 10.41 -14.34 -3.75
C GLY A 170 9.33 -14.21 -2.69
N PHE A 171 8.86 -15.32 -2.09
CA PHE A 171 7.83 -15.22 -1.03
C PHE A 171 8.38 -14.55 0.24
N ARG A 172 9.60 -14.88 0.66
CA ARG A 172 10.28 -14.24 1.79
C ARG A 172 10.48 -12.74 1.53
N ILE A 173 10.90 -12.39 0.31
CA ILE A 173 11.05 -11.01 -0.13
C ILE A 173 9.69 -10.28 -0.06
N ALA A 174 8.63 -10.85 -0.63
CA ALA A 174 7.28 -10.29 -0.60
C ALA A 174 6.79 -10.02 0.84
N MET A 175 6.95 -10.98 1.75
CA MET A 175 6.54 -10.79 3.15
C MET A 175 7.32 -9.68 3.86
N THR A 176 8.62 -9.57 3.60
CA THR A 176 9.46 -8.49 4.15
C THR A 176 9.00 -7.11 3.65
N ILE A 177 8.65 -7.04 2.36
CA ILE A 177 8.15 -5.81 1.73
C ILE A 177 6.80 -5.42 2.32
N LEU A 178 5.87 -6.37 2.46
CA LEU A 178 4.53 -6.10 2.99
C LEU A 178 4.56 -5.56 4.41
N ASP A 179 5.44 -6.06 5.29
CA ASP A 179 5.60 -5.48 6.63
C ASP A 179 6.04 -4.01 6.57
N SER A 180 6.93 -3.66 5.64
CA SER A 180 7.32 -2.26 5.43
C SER A 180 6.22 -1.41 4.80
N ALA A 181 5.49 -1.96 3.83
CA ALA A 181 4.42 -1.29 3.11
C ALA A 181 3.22 -0.95 4.03
N ARG A 182 2.91 -1.83 4.99
CA ARG A 182 1.85 -1.62 5.98
C ARG A 182 2.07 -0.39 6.87
N ILE A 183 3.32 0.03 7.11
CA ILE A 183 3.61 1.30 7.80
C ILE A 183 3.09 2.47 6.97
N GLY A 184 3.38 2.47 5.66
CA GLY A 184 2.89 3.51 4.76
C GLY A 184 1.38 3.48 4.59
N ALA A 185 0.74 2.31 4.53
CA ALA A 185 -0.72 2.20 4.53
C ALA A 185 -1.35 2.74 5.82
N SER A 186 -0.70 2.52 6.97
CA SER A 186 -1.14 3.08 8.26
C SER A 186 -1.01 4.61 8.28
N ALA A 187 0.10 5.16 7.79
CA ALA A 187 0.31 6.59 7.66
C ALA A 187 -0.70 7.25 6.70
N GLN A 188 -1.05 6.59 5.59
CA GLN A 188 -2.12 7.04 4.68
C GLN A 188 -3.46 7.19 5.42
N ALA A 189 -3.80 6.21 6.25
CA ALA A 189 -5.04 6.20 7.03
C ALA A 189 -5.08 7.34 8.05
N VAL A 190 -3.96 7.59 8.75
CA VAL A 190 -3.84 8.71 9.70
C VAL A 190 -4.00 10.05 8.97
N GLY A 191 -3.30 10.25 7.86
CA GLY A 191 -3.36 11.50 7.08
C GLY A 191 -4.77 11.79 6.55
N LEU A 192 -5.42 10.79 5.97
CA LEU A 192 -6.79 10.91 5.46
C LEU A 192 -7.80 11.21 6.58
N ALA A 193 -7.66 10.54 7.74
CA ALA A 193 -8.51 10.77 8.90
C ALA A 193 -8.34 12.20 9.45
N ARG A 194 -7.10 12.70 9.51
CA ARG A 194 -6.79 14.10 9.89
C ARG A 194 -7.48 15.09 8.96
N ALA A 195 -7.40 14.87 7.64
CA ALA A 195 -8.04 15.73 6.65
C ALA A 195 -9.56 15.84 6.86
N ALA A 196 -10.22 14.70 7.10
CA ALA A 196 -11.65 14.65 7.34
C ALA A 196 -12.03 15.30 8.69
N PHE A 197 -11.25 15.05 9.74
CA PHE A 197 -11.45 15.67 11.05
C PHE A 197 -11.30 17.19 11.00
N GLU A 198 -10.26 17.71 10.36
CA GLU A 198 -9.99 19.14 10.26
C GLU A 198 -11.10 19.88 9.50
N GLU A 199 -11.57 19.30 8.40
CA GLU A 199 -12.69 19.86 7.63
C GLU A 199 -13.99 19.82 8.45
N ALA A 200 -14.26 18.73 9.17
CA ALA A 200 -15.42 18.62 10.06
C ALA A 200 -15.37 19.62 11.23
N LEU A 201 -14.20 19.79 11.85
CA LEU A 201 -13.99 20.75 12.93
C LEU A 201 -14.26 22.17 12.42
N LYS A 202 -13.63 22.55 11.32
CA LYS A 202 -13.80 23.86 10.68
C LYS A 202 -15.26 24.11 10.32
N TYR A 203 -15.91 23.18 9.63
CA TYR A 203 -17.31 23.30 9.24
C TYR A 203 -18.22 23.43 10.47
N SER A 204 -17.96 22.66 11.53
CA SER A 204 -18.80 22.68 12.73
C SER A 204 -18.80 24.04 13.45
N GLN A 205 -17.69 24.79 13.36
CA GLN A 205 -17.56 26.12 13.95
C GLN A 205 -18.24 27.21 13.11
N GLN A 206 -18.38 26.99 11.80
CA GLN A 206 -18.95 27.95 10.85
C GLN A 206 -20.45 27.75 10.64
N ARG A 207 -20.89 26.48 10.51
CA ARG A 207 -22.30 26.15 10.25
C ARG A 207 -23.14 26.43 11.49
N GLN A 208 -24.21 27.21 11.32
CA GLN A 208 -25.16 27.49 12.38
C GLN A 208 -26.50 26.75 12.17
N GLN A 209 -27.05 26.21 13.25
CA GLN A 209 -28.42 25.70 13.36
C GLN A 209 -28.94 26.01 14.75
N PHE A 210 -30.26 26.22 14.87
CA PHE A 210 -30.88 26.69 16.12
C PHE A 210 -30.12 27.91 16.70
N SER A 211 -29.80 28.87 15.83
CA SER A 211 -29.16 30.16 16.15
C SER A 211 -27.77 30.10 16.80
N ARG A 212 -27.04 28.99 16.66
CA ARG A 212 -25.65 28.87 17.13
C ARG A 212 -24.81 27.93 16.25
N PRO A 213 -23.47 28.06 16.26
CA PRO A 213 -22.58 27.10 15.62
C PRO A 213 -22.86 25.67 16.07
N ILE A 214 -22.83 24.71 15.15
CA ILE A 214 -23.13 23.31 15.49
C ILE A 214 -22.09 22.69 16.44
N ALA A 215 -20.87 23.24 16.48
CA ALA A 215 -19.84 22.90 17.47
C ALA A 215 -20.27 23.13 18.93
N GLN A 216 -21.34 23.88 19.18
CA GLN A 216 -21.88 24.10 20.54
C GLN A 216 -22.87 23.01 20.98
N PHE A 217 -23.25 22.06 20.12
CA PHE A 217 -24.05 20.91 20.52
C PHE A 217 -23.16 19.81 21.09
N GLN A 218 -23.51 19.30 22.27
CA GLN A 218 -22.72 18.28 22.98
C GLN A 218 -22.45 17.03 22.14
N ALA A 219 -23.43 16.57 21.35
CA ALA A 219 -23.25 15.42 20.46
C ALA A 219 -22.14 15.65 19.40
N ILE A 220 -22.02 16.88 18.87
CA ILE A 220 -20.94 17.24 17.93
C ILE A 220 -19.59 17.27 18.67
N GLN A 221 -19.55 17.83 19.88
CA GLN A 221 -18.33 17.88 20.70
C GLN A 221 -17.82 16.47 21.03
N PHE A 222 -18.70 15.54 21.38
CA PHE A 222 -18.33 14.14 21.65
C PHE A 222 -17.76 13.46 20.41
N MET A 223 -18.38 13.64 19.24
CA MET A 223 -17.83 13.10 17.99
C MET A 223 -16.44 13.66 17.71
N LEU A 224 -16.24 14.98 17.83
CA LEU A 224 -14.93 15.60 17.60
C LEU A 224 -13.87 15.11 18.59
N ALA A 225 -14.22 14.98 19.88
CA ALA A 225 -13.31 14.50 20.92
C ALA A 225 -12.88 13.04 20.66
N GLU A 226 -13.82 12.18 20.27
CA GLU A 226 -13.53 10.79 19.94
C GLU A 226 -12.67 10.68 18.68
N MET A 227 -13.02 11.41 17.61
CA MET A 227 -12.23 11.43 16.37
C MET A 227 -10.78 11.85 16.63
N ALA A 228 -10.55 12.94 17.37
CA ALA A 228 -9.21 13.39 17.71
C ALA A 228 -8.43 12.34 18.50
N THR A 229 -9.05 11.73 19.51
CA THR A 229 -8.42 10.70 20.34
C THR A 229 -8.02 9.47 19.53
N GLN A 230 -8.90 8.99 18.64
CA GLN A 230 -8.64 7.83 17.80
C GLN A 230 -7.50 8.11 16.80
N ILE A 231 -7.44 9.31 16.23
CA ILE A 231 -6.35 9.73 15.33
C ILE A 231 -5.00 9.69 16.03
N GLU A 232 -4.90 10.29 17.23
CA GLU A 232 -3.66 10.29 18.01
C GLU A 232 -3.21 8.87 18.38
N ALA A 233 -4.14 8.00 18.79
CA ALA A 233 -3.84 6.60 19.07
C ALA A 233 -3.28 5.87 17.83
N ALA A 234 -3.88 6.07 16.66
CA ALA A 234 -3.41 5.48 15.41
C ALA A 234 -2.04 6.02 14.97
N SER A 235 -1.80 7.32 15.17
CA SER A 235 -0.51 7.99 14.91
C SER A 235 0.61 7.36 15.74
N LEU A 236 0.39 7.20 17.05
CA LEU A 236 1.36 6.57 17.95
C LEU A 236 1.68 5.12 17.56
N LEU A 237 0.68 4.32 17.20
CA LEU A 237 0.91 2.95 16.71
C LEU A 237 1.74 2.93 15.42
N THR A 238 1.44 3.84 14.50
CA THR A 238 2.14 3.96 13.21
C THR A 238 3.60 4.34 13.41
N TYR A 239 3.88 5.39 14.18
CA TYR A 239 5.25 5.86 14.41
C TYR A 239 6.06 4.92 15.28
N ARG A 240 5.42 4.21 16.22
CA ARG A 240 6.10 3.14 16.98
C ARG A 240 6.60 2.03 16.05
N ALA A 241 5.78 1.57 15.10
CA ALA A 241 6.19 0.54 14.15
C ALA A 241 7.34 1.03 13.24
N ALA A 242 7.27 2.28 12.77
CA ALA A 242 8.35 2.91 12.01
C ALA A 242 9.66 3.00 12.80
N TYR A 243 9.60 3.48 14.05
CA TYR A 243 10.75 3.58 14.93
C TYR A 243 11.39 2.22 15.22
N LEU A 244 10.59 1.17 15.48
CA LEU A 244 11.10 -0.18 15.72
C LEU A 244 11.83 -0.73 14.49
N LYS A 245 11.29 -0.50 13.29
CA LYS A 245 11.96 -0.87 12.04
C LYS A 245 13.32 -0.17 11.91
N ASP A 246 13.40 1.12 12.18
CA ASP A 246 14.66 1.88 12.08
C ASP A 246 15.70 1.43 13.12
N LYS A 247 15.25 0.89 14.26
CA LYS A 247 16.13 0.25 15.26
C LYS A 247 16.52 -1.19 14.93
N GLY A 248 16.07 -1.74 13.80
CA GLY A 248 16.30 -3.14 13.44
C GLY A 248 15.58 -4.14 14.37
N ALA A 249 14.62 -3.67 15.16
CA ALA A 249 13.83 -4.53 16.03
C ALA A 249 12.76 -5.28 15.21
N ARG A 250 12.29 -6.41 15.73
CA ARG A 250 11.11 -7.08 15.17
C ARG A 250 9.90 -6.17 15.34
N PHE A 251 9.16 -5.95 14.24
CA PHE A 251 8.03 -5.01 14.21
C PHE A 251 6.78 -5.56 13.49
N THR A 252 6.80 -6.83 13.04
CA THR A 252 5.70 -7.46 12.28
C THR A 252 4.35 -7.39 13.01
N LYS A 253 4.34 -7.63 14.32
CA LYS A 253 3.11 -7.55 15.13
C LYS A 253 2.65 -6.09 15.26
N GLU A 254 3.58 -5.21 15.55
CA GLU A 254 3.34 -3.78 15.79
C GLU A 254 2.79 -3.09 14.53
N VAL A 255 3.34 -3.40 13.35
CA VAL A 255 2.81 -2.84 12.10
C VAL A 255 1.45 -3.44 11.71
N ALA A 256 1.21 -4.72 11.98
CA ALA A 256 -0.10 -5.32 11.74
C ALA A 256 -1.18 -4.68 12.64
N MET A 257 -0.85 -4.42 13.91
CA MET A 257 -1.71 -3.66 14.83
C MET A 257 -1.96 -2.23 14.32
N ALA A 258 -0.91 -1.53 13.91
CA ALA A 258 -1.01 -0.18 13.38
C ALA A 258 -1.95 -0.12 12.17
N LYS A 259 -1.69 -0.94 11.14
CA LYS A 259 -2.50 -0.97 9.90
C LYS A 259 -3.95 -1.37 10.19
N LEU A 260 -4.19 -2.37 11.04
CA LEU A 260 -5.55 -2.80 11.40
C LEU A 260 -6.33 -1.68 12.10
N TYR A 261 -5.72 -1.03 13.10
CA TYR A 261 -6.38 0.00 13.88
C TYR A 261 -6.60 1.27 13.05
N SER A 262 -5.56 1.76 12.38
CA SER A 262 -5.61 3.02 11.64
C SER A 262 -6.57 2.98 10.46
N SER A 263 -6.61 1.87 9.71
CA SER A 263 -7.55 1.72 8.57
C SER A 263 -9.02 1.75 9.01
N ARG A 264 -9.38 1.03 10.08
CA ARG A 264 -10.73 1.04 10.64
C ARG A 264 -11.10 2.39 11.24
N MET A 265 -10.19 2.96 12.03
CA MET A 265 -10.34 4.32 12.58
C MET A 265 -10.60 5.32 11.47
N CYS A 266 -9.86 5.25 10.35
CA CYS A 266 -10.03 6.17 9.24
C CYS A 266 -11.45 6.11 8.66
N THR A 267 -11.98 4.91 8.41
CA THR A 267 -13.37 4.74 7.97
C THR A 267 -14.38 5.32 8.97
N GLU A 268 -14.20 5.09 10.27
CA GLU A 268 -15.08 5.61 11.32
C GLU A 268 -15.03 7.15 11.40
N VAL A 269 -13.83 7.73 11.45
CA VAL A 269 -13.61 9.19 11.52
C VAL A 269 -14.20 9.86 10.29
N VAL A 270 -13.94 9.34 9.10
CA VAL A 270 -14.44 9.93 7.87
C VAL A 270 -15.97 9.81 7.78
N SER A 271 -16.55 8.71 8.25
CA SER A 271 -18.00 8.57 8.35
C SER A 271 -18.61 9.60 9.30
N LYS A 272 -17.99 9.86 10.46
CA LYS A 272 -18.43 10.90 11.40
C LYS A 272 -18.26 12.31 10.81
N ALA A 273 -17.17 12.56 10.09
CA ALA A 273 -16.95 13.83 9.39
C ALA A 273 -18.06 14.11 8.35
N LEU A 274 -18.49 13.08 7.61
CA LEU A 274 -19.64 13.15 6.71
C LEU A 274 -20.93 13.47 7.48
N GLN A 275 -21.17 12.77 8.59
CA GLN A 275 -22.35 12.99 9.43
C GLN A 275 -22.39 14.42 10.00
N ILE A 276 -21.27 15.00 10.42
CA ILE A 276 -21.16 16.38 10.92
C ILE A 276 -21.52 17.39 9.82
N HIS A 277 -21.18 17.12 8.56
CA HIS A 277 -21.57 17.95 7.43
C HIS A 277 -23.04 17.80 7.01
N GLY A 278 -23.69 16.70 7.41
CA GLY A 278 -25.05 16.36 7.02
C GLY A 278 -25.17 16.23 5.51
N GLY A 279 -26.25 16.77 4.92
CA GLY A 279 -26.49 16.71 3.48
C GLY A 279 -25.33 17.27 2.64
N TYR A 280 -24.62 18.30 3.12
CA TYR A 280 -23.48 18.87 2.41
C TYR A 280 -22.29 17.91 2.32
N GLY A 281 -22.12 17.01 3.31
CA GLY A 281 -21.06 16.00 3.29
C GLY A 281 -21.24 14.94 2.22
N TYR A 282 -22.45 14.81 1.68
CA TYR A 282 -22.81 13.90 0.60
C TYR A 282 -22.63 14.53 -0.81
N MET A 283 -22.48 15.85 -0.87
CA MET A 283 -22.28 16.58 -2.11
C MET A 283 -20.80 16.64 -2.49
N LYS A 284 -20.49 16.59 -3.79
CA LYS A 284 -19.12 16.62 -4.31
C LYS A 284 -18.42 17.97 -4.18
N ASP A 285 -19.16 19.02 -3.85
CA ASP A 285 -18.62 20.36 -3.56
C ASP A 285 -17.76 20.36 -2.28
N TYR A 286 -17.97 19.39 -1.39
CA TYR A 286 -17.17 19.18 -0.19
C TYR A 286 -16.24 17.97 -0.36
N PRO A 287 -15.01 18.03 0.18
CA PRO A 287 -14.03 16.95 -0.01
C PRO A 287 -14.37 15.68 0.81
N ILE A 288 -15.38 15.73 1.68
CA ILE A 288 -15.71 14.66 2.63
C ILE A 288 -16.13 13.37 1.93
N GLU A 289 -16.96 13.45 0.88
CA GLU A 289 -17.38 12.27 0.12
C GLU A 289 -16.18 11.55 -0.51
N ARG A 290 -15.19 12.33 -0.99
CA ARG A 290 -13.93 11.80 -1.52
C ARG A 290 -13.16 11.08 -0.44
N TYR A 291 -13.02 11.67 0.74
CA TYR A 291 -12.35 11.00 1.84
C TYR A 291 -13.03 9.67 2.20
N TYR A 292 -14.36 9.64 2.19
CA TYR A 292 -15.13 8.44 2.52
C TYR A 292 -14.85 7.30 1.53
N ARG A 293 -14.85 7.63 0.24
CA ARG A 293 -14.51 6.67 -0.81
C ARG A 293 -13.06 6.20 -0.74
N ASP A 294 -12.13 7.09 -0.44
CA ASP A 294 -10.70 6.78 -0.36
C ASP A 294 -10.38 5.93 0.88
N ALA A 295 -11.09 6.13 2.00
CA ALA A 295 -10.83 5.43 3.26
C ALA A 295 -11.07 3.92 3.15
N LYS A 296 -12.12 3.49 2.43
CA LYS A 296 -12.57 2.10 2.48
C LYS A 296 -11.52 1.09 2.02
N VAL A 297 -10.71 1.43 1.01
CA VAL A 297 -9.72 0.51 0.46
C VAL A 297 -8.54 0.27 1.41
N LEU A 298 -8.33 1.15 2.41
CA LEU A 298 -7.27 1.01 3.41
C LEU A 298 -7.45 -0.25 4.27
N GLU A 299 -8.69 -0.73 4.43
CA GLU A 299 -8.98 -1.99 5.11
C GLU A 299 -8.70 -3.24 4.25
N ILE A 300 -8.45 -3.06 2.94
CA ILE A 300 -8.43 -4.15 1.95
C ILE A 300 -7.01 -4.46 1.47
N TYR A 301 -6.35 -3.47 0.87
CA TYR A 301 -5.03 -3.66 0.27
C TYR A 301 -3.91 -3.81 1.33
N GLU A 302 -2.70 -4.21 0.90
CA GLU A 302 -1.55 -4.48 1.77
C GLU A 302 -1.84 -5.54 2.86
N GLY A 303 -2.81 -6.41 2.56
CA GLY A 303 -3.41 -7.40 3.44
C GLY A 303 -4.65 -6.85 4.16
N THR A 304 -5.78 -7.55 4.00
CA THR A 304 -7.05 -7.14 4.60
C THR A 304 -6.98 -7.06 6.12
N SER A 305 -7.95 -6.41 6.76
CA SER A 305 -8.07 -6.39 8.22
C SER A 305 -8.05 -7.80 8.83
N GLU A 306 -8.58 -8.82 8.15
CA GLU A 306 -8.56 -10.22 8.58
C GLU A 306 -7.14 -10.79 8.49
N VAL A 307 -6.41 -10.50 7.42
CA VAL A 307 -4.98 -10.85 7.31
C VAL A 307 -4.19 -10.23 8.46
N GLN A 308 -4.44 -8.97 8.81
CA GLN A 308 -3.76 -8.34 9.95
C GLN A 308 -4.08 -9.06 11.27
N ARG A 309 -5.34 -9.44 11.50
CA ARG A 309 -5.72 -10.21 12.69
C ARG A 309 -5.02 -11.57 12.74
N MET A 310 -4.91 -12.27 11.61
CA MET A 310 -4.17 -13.53 11.52
C MET A 310 -2.68 -13.33 11.85
N VAL A 311 -2.05 -12.27 11.34
CA VAL A 311 -0.65 -11.94 11.65
C VAL A 311 -0.49 -11.65 13.14
N ILE A 312 -1.35 -10.82 13.73
CA ILE A 312 -1.31 -10.48 15.16
C ILE A 312 -1.48 -11.73 16.02
N ALA A 313 -2.51 -12.53 15.77
CA ALA A 313 -2.78 -13.76 16.51
C ALA A 313 -1.60 -14.74 16.40
N GLY A 314 -1.07 -14.93 15.20
CA GLY A 314 0.08 -15.80 14.96
C GLY A 314 1.36 -15.35 15.66
N GLN A 315 1.56 -14.04 15.87
CA GLN A 315 2.69 -13.53 16.66
C GLN A 315 2.45 -13.69 18.16
N LEU A 316 1.25 -13.41 18.65
CA LEU A 316 0.89 -13.55 20.07
C LEU A 316 1.02 -14.99 20.56
N LEU A 317 0.60 -15.97 19.76
CA LEU A 317 0.64 -17.39 20.14
C LEU A 317 2.03 -18.04 20.03
N LYS A 318 2.99 -17.36 19.38
CA LYS A 318 4.40 -17.78 19.32
C LYS A 318 5.26 -17.15 20.43
N SER A 319 4.70 -16.19 21.16
CA SER A 319 5.38 -15.41 22.19
C SER A 319 5.34 -16.11 23.54
#